data_AF-A0A1F7CLR3-F1
#
_entry.id   AF-A0A1F7CLR3-F1
#
_cell.length_a   1.000
_cell.length_b   1.000
_cell.length_c   1.000
_cell.angle_alpha   90.00
_cell.angle_beta   90.00
_cell.angle_gamma   90.00
#
_symmetry.space_group_name_H-M   'P 1'
#
loop_
_entity.id
_entity.type
_entity.pdbx_description
1 polymer ?
#
loop_
_entity_poly.entity_id
_entity_poly.type
_entity_poly.pdbx_seq_one_letter_code
_entity_poly.pdbx_strand_id
1 'polypeptide(L)'
;MQKLLNRIIGKQEVVYSSVIVTYLSESGMWRGFVMPYDITYEADTREKVVAVLQDMTHSYRLALGEYNKPTHLADVPLSYVEDRQKWDEISMNVVNKLLNRVDKIETPDYYAEAQLPA
;
A
#
# COMPACT_ATOMS: atom_id res chain seq x y z
N MET A 1 -1.01 -15.75 -10.72
CA MET A 1 0.13 -15.75 -9.80
C MET A 1 -0.40 -15.56 -8.38
N GLN A 2 -0.77 -16.62 -7.67
CA GLN A 2 -1.59 -16.51 -6.44
C GLN A 2 -1.02 -17.35 -5.28
N LYS A 3 0.31 -17.39 -5.14
CA LYS A 3 1.00 -18.26 -4.17
C LYS A 3 2.20 -17.62 -3.44
N LEU A 4 2.22 -16.29 -3.29
CA LEU A 4 3.40 -15.61 -2.72
C LEU A 4 3.23 -15.03 -1.31
N LEU A 5 2.11 -15.28 -0.61
CA LEU A 5 1.89 -14.72 0.73
C LEU A 5 1.40 -15.70 1.80
N ASN A 6 1.61 -17.01 1.65
CA ASN A 6 1.27 -17.97 2.71
C ASN A 6 2.53 -18.67 3.23
N ARG A 7 3.10 -18.16 4.32
CA ARG A 7 4.03 -18.94 5.15
C ARG A 7 3.53 -18.96 6.60
N ILE A 8 3.14 -20.15 7.05
CA ILE A 8 2.76 -20.42 8.44
C ILE A 8 4.05 -20.57 9.26
N ILE A 9 4.36 -19.59 10.11
CA ILE A 9 5.30 -19.74 11.22
C ILE A 9 4.63 -19.18 12.48
N GLY A 10 4.24 -20.05 13.41
CA GLY A 10 3.88 -19.64 14.78
C GLY A 10 2.58 -18.83 14.92
N LYS A 11 1.44 -19.45 14.60
CA LYS A 11 0.09 -19.20 15.18
C LYS A 11 -0.52 -17.78 15.17
N GLN A 12 -0.03 -16.82 14.41
CA GLN A 12 -0.80 -15.60 14.08
C GLN A 12 -0.45 -15.12 12.67
N GLU A 13 -1.41 -15.30 11.75
CA GLU A 13 -1.37 -14.76 10.39
C GLU A 13 -1.72 -13.27 10.48
N VAL A 14 -0.73 -12.39 10.28
CA VAL A 14 -1.02 -10.96 10.10
C VAL A 14 -1.34 -10.76 8.64
N VAL A 15 -2.63 -10.76 8.32
CA VAL A 15 -3.13 -10.48 6.97
C VAL A 15 -3.25 -8.97 6.84
N TYR A 16 -2.34 -8.30 6.13
CA TYR A 16 -2.52 -6.88 5.82
C TYR A 16 -3.53 -6.71 4.69
N SER A 17 -4.36 -5.68 4.77
CA SER A 17 -5.35 -5.37 3.74
C SER A 17 -4.76 -4.57 2.59
N SER A 18 -3.82 -3.68 2.89
CA SER A 18 -3.15 -2.84 1.90
C SER A 18 -1.85 -2.27 2.44
N VAL A 19 -1.06 -1.65 1.56
CA VAL A 19 0.15 -0.90 1.92
C VAL A 19 0.06 0.47 1.29
N ILE A 20 0.18 1.52 2.11
CA ILE A 20 0.37 2.89 1.65
C ILE A 20 1.85 3.07 1.37
N VAL A 21 2.21 3.58 0.20
CA VAL A 21 3.58 3.94 -0.17
C VAL A 21 3.62 5.41 -0.52
N THR A 22 4.62 6.15 -0.04
CA THR A 22 4.89 7.52 -0.51
C THR A 22 6.36 7.71 -0.86
N TYR A 23 6.63 8.58 -1.83
CA TYR A 23 7.97 8.86 -2.36
C TYR A 23 7.99 10.27 -2.99
N LEU A 24 9.17 10.82 -3.21
CA LEU A 24 9.33 12.06 -3.97
C LEU A 24 9.29 11.75 -5.47
N SER A 25 8.35 12.35 -6.18
CA SER A 25 8.19 12.13 -7.62
C SER A 25 9.26 12.83 -8.45
N GLU A 26 9.37 12.45 -9.72
CA GLU A 26 10.21 13.14 -10.71
C GLU A 26 9.83 14.62 -10.88
N SER A 27 8.57 14.99 -10.60
CA SER A 27 8.09 16.38 -10.61
C SER A 27 8.49 17.17 -9.36
N GLY A 28 9.11 16.53 -8.36
CA GLY A 28 9.52 17.16 -7.10
C GLY A 28 8.40 17.28 -6.06
N MET A 29 7.27 16.62 -6.27
CA MET A 29 6.14 16.59 -5.34
C MET A 29 6.15 15.30 -4.53
N TRP A 30 5.56 15.30 -3.34
CA TRP A 30 5.32 14.03 -2.65
C TRP A 30 4.15 13.32 -3.30
N ARG A 31 4.39 12.10 -3.75
CA ARG A 31 3.40 11.22 -4.36
C ARG A 31 3.22 9.98 -3.51
N GLY A 32 2.03 9.42 -3.53
CA GLY A 32 1.79 8.13 -2.92
C GLY A 32 0.69 7.32 -3.58
N PHE A 33 0.73 6.02 -3.31
CA PHE A 33 -0.23 5.06 -3.81
C PHE A 33 -0.56 4.01 -2.75
N VAL A 34 -1.65 3.29 -2.98
CA VAL A 34 -2.11 2.20 -2.09
C VAL A 34 -2.16 0.90 -2.86
N MET A 35 -1.32 -0.06 -2.48
CA MET A 35 -1.38 -1.42 -3.01
C MET A 35 -2.35 -2.27 -2.20
N PRO A 36 -3.27 -3.04 -2.82
CA PRO A 36 -3.47 -3.23 -4.27
C PRO A 36 -4.67 -2.42 -4.84
N TYR A 37 -4.95 -1.20 -4.38
CA TYR A 37 -6.19 -0.49 -4.71
C TYR A 37 -6.06 0.56 -5.84
N ASP A 38 -4.85 0.84 -6.32
CA ASP A 38 -4.58 1.93 -7.29
C ASP A 38 -5.13 3.30 -6.86
N ILE A 39 -5.26 3.51 -5.55
CA ILE A 39 -5.59 4.82 -4.97
C ILE A 39 -4.31 5.63 -4.96
N THR A 40 -4.29 6.80 -5.60
CA THR A 40 -3.10 7.65 -5.69
C THR A 40 -3.42 9.08 -5.28
N TYR A 41 -2.41 9.78 -4.77
CA TYR A 41 -2.51 11.19 -4.40
C TYR A 41 -1.14 11.86 -4.42
N GLU A 42 -1.12 13.17 -4.67
CA GLU A 42 0.10 13.98 -4.73
C GLU A 42 -0.11 15.32 -4.00
N ALA A 43 0.91 15.78 -3.28
CA ALA A 43 0.90 17.05 -2.56
C ALA A 43 2.32 17.54 -2.24
N ASP A 44 2.41 18.77 -1.71
CA ASP A 44 3.69 19.41 -1.37
C ASP A 44 4.39 18.76 -0.15
N THR A 45 3.65 18.02 0.68
CA THR A 45 4.19 17.38 1.88
C THR A 45 3.77 15.92 1.97
N ARG A 46 4.68 15.09 2.45
CA ARG A 46 4.45 13.66 2.66
C ARG A 46 3.34 13.39 3.65
N GLU A 47 3.27 14.16 4.73
CA GLU A 47 2.27 14.02 5.80
C GLU A 47 0.85 14.21 5.24
N LYS A 48 0.68 15.18 4.33
CA LYS A 48 -0.59 15.40 3.64
C LYS A 48 -0.94 14.22 2.73
N VAL A 49 0.03 13.68 2.02
CA VAL A 49 -0.19 12.49 1.17
C VAL A 49 -0.65 11.30 2.00
N VAL A 50 0.06 10.99 3.09
CA VAL A 50 -0.29 9.86 3.97
C VAL A 50 -1.69 10.04 4.56
N ALA A 51 -2.02 11.22 5.09
CA ALA A 51 -3.33 11.48 5.67
C ALA A 51 -4.47 11.28 4.65
N VAL A 52 -4.32 11.85 3.44
CA VAL A 52 -5.35 11.71 2.39
C VAL A 52 -5.48 10.26 1.92
N LEU A 53 -4.36 9.53 1.76
CA LEU A 53 -4.41 8.13 1.35
C LEU A 53 -5.05 7.24 2.41
N GLN A 54 -4.84 7.52 3.70
CA GLN A 54 -5.52 6.81 4.80
C GLN A 54 -7.03 7.02 4.72
N ASP A 55 -7.48 8.26 4.54
CA ASP A 55 -8.91 8.60 4.41
C ASP A 55 -9.53 7.95 3.17
N MET A 56 -8.90 8.07 2.00
CA MET A 56 -9.37 7.45 0.76
C MET A 56 -9.43 5.93 0.87
N THR A 57 -8.41 5.30 1.47
CA THR A 57 -8.39 3.85 1.71
C THR A 57 -9.50 3.41 2.66
N HIS A 58 -9.80 4.22 3.67
CA HIS A 58 -10.91 3.94 4.58
C HIS A 58 -12.24 3.98 3.83
N SER A 59 -12.54 5.06 3.10
CA SER A 59 -13.76 5.18 2.29
C SER A 59 -13.88 4.08 1.24
N TYR A 60 -12.77 3.73 0.57
CA TYR A 60 -12.75 2.65 -0.42
C TYR A 60 -13.13 1.31 0.18
N ARG A 61 -12.58 0.97 1.35
CA ARG A 61 -12.88 -0.30 2.04
C ARG A 61 -14.32 -0.36 2.55
N LEU A 62 -14.88 0.76 3.02
CA LEU A 62 -16.29 0.82 3.40
C LEU A 62 -17.17 0.48 2.19
N ALA A 63 -16.93 1.12 1.04
CA ALA A 63 -17.65 0.83 -0.19
C ALA A 63 -17.48 -0.64 -0.63
N LEU A 64 -16.26 -1.19 -0.62
CA LEU A 64 -16.03 -2.61 -0.92
C LEU A 64 -16.81 -3.54 0.00
N GLY A 65 -16.94 -3.19 1.29
CA GLY A 65 -17.72 -3.93 2.26
C GLY A 65 -19.20 -4.03 1.88
N GLU A 66 -19.79 -2.95 1.36
CA GLU A 66 -21.19 -2.92 0.90
C GLU A 66 -21.44 -3.87 -0.28
N TYR A 67 -20.44 -4.12 -1.12
CA TYR A 67 -20.55 -4.98 -2.31
C TYR A 67 -20.03 -6.41 -2.09
N ASN A 68 -19.88 -6.86 -0.84
CA ASN A 68 -19.33 -8.20 -0.51
C ASN A 68 -17.91 -8.43 -1.04
N LYS A 69 -17.09 -7.37 -1.08
CA LYS A 69 -15.64 -7.39 -1.38
C LYS A 69 -15.30 -8.11 -2.70
N PRO A 70 -15.82 -7.65 -3.85
CA PRO A 70 -15.56 -8.31 -5.12
C PRO A 70 -14.07 -8.18 -5.48
N THR A 71 -13.44 -9.31 -5.82
CA THR A 71 -11.98 -9.38 -6.01
C THR A 71 -11.45 -8.46 -7.09
N HIS A 72 -12.20 -8.24 -8.18
CA HIS A 72 -11.82 -7.33 -9.27
C HIS A 72 -11.79 -5.85 -8.87
N LEU A 73 -12.40 -5.48 -7.75
CA LEU A 73 -12.26 -4.14 -7.15
C LEU A 73 -11.25 -4.15 -5.99
N ALA A 74 -10.90 -5.32 -5.44
CA ALA A 74 -9.96 -5.43 -4.33
C ALA A 74 -8.51 -5.69 -4.78
N ASP A 75 -8.27 -5.95 -6.06
CA ASP A 75 -6.94 -6.20 -6.65
C ASP A 75 -6.84 -5.45 -8.00
N VAL A 76 -6.49 -4.18 -7.90
CA VAL A 76 -6.39 -3.24 -9.02
C VAL A 76 -4.90 -2.93 -9.26
N PRO A 77 -4.37 -3.22 -10.46
CA PRO A 77 -2.97 -2.92 -10.77
C PRO A 77 -2.73 -1.41 -10.80
N LEU A 78 -1.55 -0.97 -10.36
CA LEU A 78 -1.17 0.44 -10.41
C LEU A 78 -1.22 0.97 -11.85
N SER A 79 -1.98 2.03 -12.08
CA SER A 79 -2.20 2.62 -13.40
C SER A 79 -1.05 3.55 -13.83
N TYR A 80 -0.39 4.19 -12.87
CA TYR A 80 0.71 5.12 -13.14
C TYR A 80 2.07 4.40 -13.26
N VAL A 81 2.89 4.80 -14.25
CA VAL A 81 4.18 4.15 -14.55
C VAL A 81 5.16 4.32 -13.38
N GLU A 82 5.25 5.52 -12.84
CA GLU A 82 6.19 5.85 -11.75
C GLU A 82 5.86 5.04 -10.49
N ASP A 83 4.57 4.86 -10.18
CA ASP A 83 4.13 4.05 -9.03
C ASP A 83 4.51 2.58 -9.21
N ARG A 84 4.36 2.03 -10.42
CA ARG A 84 4.80 0.66 -10.73
C ARG A 84 6.30 0.50 -10.57
N GLN A 85 7.08 1.44 -11.11
CA GLN A 85 8.54 1.41 -11.00
C GLN A 85 8.97 1.50 -9.53
N LYS A 86 8.37 2.40 -8.76
CA LYS A 86 8.64 2.53 -7.32
C LYS A 86 8.27 1.25 -6.58
N TRP A 87 7.14 0.63 -6.89
CA TRP A 87 6.75 -0.64 -6.28
C TRP A 87 7.71 -1.77 -6.64
N ASP A 88 8.10 -1.91 -7.90
CA ASP A 88 9.06 -2.94 -8.34
C ASP A 88 10.41 -2.79 -7.62
N GLU A 89 10.85 -1.55 -7.39
CA GLU A 89 12.07 -1.23 -6.64
C GLU A 89 12.00 -1.66 -5.17
N ILE A 90 10.90 -1.34 -4.47
CA ILE A 90 10.83 -1.48 -3.00
C ILE A 90 10.12 -2.75 -2.53
N SER A 91 9.31 -3.39 -3.38
CA SER A 91 8.34 -4.44 -2.98
C SER A 91 9.00 -5.59 -2.23
N MET A 92 10.16 -6.06 -2.68
CA MET A 92 10.89 -7.13 -1.98
C MET A 92 11.29 -6.74 -0.56
N ASN A 93 11.78 -5.51 -0.36
CA ASN A 93 12.16 -5.01 0.96
C ASN A 93 10.91 -4.84 1.84
N VAL A 94 9.87 -4.19 1.31
CA VAL A 94 8.60 -3.99 2.01
C VAL A 94 8.02 -5.34 2.45
N VAL A 95 7.85 -6.30 1.54
CA VAL A 95 7.31 -7.63 1.86
C VAL A 95 8.18 -8.34 2.91
N ASN A 96 9.51 -8.30 2.79
CA ASN A 96 10.39 -8.89 3.79
C ASN A 96 10.22 -8.25 5.18
N LYS A 97 10.04 -6.93 5.26
CA LYS A 97 9.79 -6.21 6.52
C LYS A 97 8.45 -6.59 7.12
N LEU A 98 7.40 -6.66 6.31
CA LEU A 98 6.06 -7.10 6.75
C LEU A 98 6.07 -8.55 7.26
N LEU A 99 6.78 -9.45 6.59
CA LEU A 99 6.95 -10.83 7.05
C LEU A 99 7.69 -10.91 8.40
N ASN A 100 8.44 -9.89 8.76
CA ASN A 100 9.11 -9.74 10.05
C ASN A 100 8.36 -8.80 11.03
N ARG A 101 7.06 -8.54 10.79
CA ARG A 101 6.18 -7.72 11.64
C ARG A 101 6.63 -6.26 11.79
N VAL A 102 7.26 -5.73 10.75
CA VAL A 102 7.59 -4.30 10.66
C VAL A 102 6.55 -3.65 9.76
N ASP A 103 5.51 -3.09 10.39
CA ASP A 103 4.32 -2.55 9.71
C ASP A 103 4.56 -1.17 9.10
N LYS A 104 5.63 -0.49 9.52
CA LYS A 104 5.98 0.86 9.11
C LYS A 104 7.46 0.94 8.74
N ILE A 105 7.75 1.48 7.57
CA ILE A 105 9.08 1.65 7.01
C ILE A 105 9.24 3.12 6.64
N GLU A 106 10.30 3.71 7.18
CA GLU A 106 10.61 5.13 7.06
C GLU A 106 12.05 5.24 6.57
N THR A 107 12.24 5.80 5.36
CA THR A 107 13.56 6.01 4.76
C THR A 107 13.62 7.40 4.14
N PRO A 108 14.82 7.91 3.76
CA PRO A 108 14.93 9.14 2.99
C PRO A 108 14.21 9.08 1.63
N ASP A 109 14.14 7.90 1.02
CA ASP A 109 13.68 7.73 -0.36
C ASP A 109 12.18 7.42 -0.44
N TYR A 110 11.64 6.72 0.56
CA TYR A 110 10.23 6.34 0.62
C TYR A 110 9.73 6.08 2.05
N TYR A 111 8.41 6.14 2.15
CA TYR A 111 7.61 5.66 3.27
C TYR A 111 6.78 4.46 2.82
N ALA A 112 6.62 3.46 3.69
CA ALA A 112 5.60 2.43 3.50
C ALA A 112 4.93 2.08 4.83
N GLU A 113 3.61 1.93 4.82
CA GLU A 113 2.82 1.57 6.01
C GLU A 113 1.72 0.57 5.65
N ALA A 114 1.76 -0.58 6.30
CA ALA A 114 0.77 -1.62 6.15
C ALA A 114 -0.50 -1.30 6.95
N GLN A 115 -1.63 -1.57 6.33
CA GLN A 115 -2.94 -1.31 6.90
C GLN A 115 -3.58 -2.62 7.33
N LEU A 116 -3.92 -2.72 8.63
CA LEU A 116 -4.63 -3.86 9.17
C LEU A 116 -6.01 -4.02 8.51
N PRO A 117 -6.51 -5.27 8.41
CA PRO A 117 -7.85 -5.53 7.94
C PRO A 117 -8.83 -4.96 8.99
N ALA A 118 -9.89 -4.33 8.51
CA ALA A 118 -10.97 -3.82 9.36
C ALA A 118 -11.72 -4.96 10.04
#